data_AF-A0A3B9ZCK1-F1
#
_entry.id   AF-A0A3B9ZCK1-F1
#
_cell.length_a   1.000
_cell.length_b   1.000
_cell.length_c   1.000
_cell.angle_alpha   90.00
_cell.angle_beta   90.00
_cell.angle_gamma   90.00
#
_symmetry.space_group_name_H-M   'P 1'
#
loop_
_entity.id
_entity.type
_entity.pdbx_description
1 polymer ?
#
loop_
_entity_poly.entity_id
_entity_poly.type
_entity_poly.pdbx_seq_one_letter_code
_entity_poly.pdbx_strand_id
1 'polypeptide(L)'
;MLLLEQTGFAQTVSLNLSHYLTQSPTPIASNTFRPLHLRYLSYDNLSQDFKLLLDKGDFLKESLRHQVTTSPEKQEKALESETQNLLRYFFIGLALPNDKFWVNLRPDAPDNIIDADLARTDIGRIFLEADVQLKKDTAQFTSPQTPEGKA
;
A
#
# COMPACT_ATOMS: atom_id res chain seq x y z
N MET A 1 -4.18 16.28 -51.44
CA MET A 1 -3.03 17.04 -50.91
C MET A 1 -3.50 17.69 -49.60
N LEU A 2 -3.18 17.25 -48.39
CA LEU A 2 -2.36 16.17 -47.84
C LEU A 2 -3.14 15.64 -46.61
N LEU A 3 -3.30 14.32 -46.50
CA LEU A 3 -3.76 13.64 -45.28
C LEU A 3 -2.58 13.60 -44.30
N LEU A 4 -2.77 14.06 -43.05
CA LEU A 4 -1.87 13.76 -41.94
C LEU A 4 -2.66 12.96 -40.89
N GLU A 5 -2.74 11.66 -41.10
CA GLU A 5 -3.04 10.68 -40.06
C GLU A 5 -1.76 10.50 -39.21
N GLN A 6 -1.77 10.95 -37.95
CA GLN A 6 -0.78 10.51 -36.97
C GLN A 6 -1.13 9.10 -36.51
N THR A 7 -0.72 8.10 -37.29
CA THR A 7 -0.55 6.74 -36.78
C THR A 7 0.73 6.71 -35.94
N GLY A 8 0.58 6.65 -34.61
CA GLY A 8 1.69 6.56 -33.67
C GLY A 8 1.31 5.71 -32.46
N PHE A 9 1.20 4.39 -32.68
CA PHE A 9 1.29 3.29 -31.72
C PHE A 9 1.13 3.62 -30.21
N ALA A 10 -0.11 3.77 -29.75
CA ALA A 10 -0.45 3.41 -28.38
C ALA A 10 -0.98 1.97 -28.38
N GLN A 11 -0.10 0.98 -28.56
CA GLN A 11 -0.43 -0.37 -28.13
C GLN A 11 -0.36 -0.35 -26.60
N THR A 12 -1.48 0.02 -25.98
CA THR A 12 -1.68 -0.20 -24.55
C THR A 12 -1.72 -1.71 -24.36
N VAL A 13 -0.57 -2.30 -24.01
CA VAL A 13 -0.54 -3.67 -23.48
C VAL A 13 -1.39 -3.63 -22.22
N SER A 14 -2.65 -4.05 -22.34
CA SER A 14 -3.50 -4.26 -21.19
C SER A 14 -2.91 -5.46 -20.44
N LEU A 15 -2.14 -5.18 -19.40
CA LEU A 15 -1.69 -6.21 -18.47
C LEU A 15 -2.94 -6.83 -17.84
N ASN A 16 -3.32 -8.01 -18.33
CA ASN A 16 -4.41 -8.80 -17.76
C ASN A 16 -3.85 -9.54 -16.54
N LEU A 17 -3.60 -8.79 -15.46
CA LEU A 17 -3.08 -9.33 -14.19
C LEU A 17 -3.93 -10.51 -13.69
N SER A 18 -5.24 -10.48 -13.95
CA SER A 18 -6.18 -11.52 -13.55
C SER A 18 -5.82 -12.89 -14.13
N HIS A 19 -5.44 -12.97 -15.39
CA HIS A 19 -5.07 -14.24 -16.04
C HIS A 19 -3.74 -14.78 -15.50
N TYR A 20 -2.80 -13.90 -15.19
CA TYR A 20 -1.52 -14.27 -14.61
C TYR A 20 -1.65 -14.83 -13.19
N LEU A 21 -2.45 -14.17 -12.35
CA LEU A 21 -2.75 -14.63 -10.99
C LEU A 21 -3.38 -16.04 -10.96
N THR A 22 -4.15 -16.40 -11.98
CA THR A 22 -4.80 -17.72 -12.07
C THR A 22 -3.91 -18.84 -12.61
N GLN A 23 -2.77 -18.53 -13.23
CA GLN A 23 -1.87 -19.51 -13.86
C GLN A 23 -0.68 -19.92 -12.98
N SER A 24 -0.52 -19.34 -11.79
CA SER A 24 0.56 -19.70 -10.88
C SER A 24 0.38 -21.14 -10.34
N PRO A 25 1.36 -22.05 -10.52
CA PRO A 25 1.26 -23.46 -10.12
C PRO A 25 1.36 -23.67 -8.60
N THR A 26 1.78 -22.65 -7.85
CA THR A 26 1.59 -22.64 -6.41
C THR A 26 0.13 -22.28 -6.14
N PRO A 27 -0.66 -23.10 -5.40
CA PRO A 27 -1.90 -22.58 -4.86
C PRO A 27 -1.51 -21.31 -4.11
N ILE A 28 -2.05 -20.17 -4.55
CA ILE A 28 -2.06 -18.97 -3.73
C ILE A 28 -2.85 -19.45 -2.51
N ALA A 29 -2.15 -19.88 -1.47
CA ALA A 29 -2.77 -20.13 -0.21
C ALA A 29 -3.47 -18.81 0.07
N SER A 30 -4.80 -18.81 0.01
CA SER A 30 -5.61 -17.76 0.57
C SER A 30 -5.47 -17.86 2.09
N ASN A 31 -4.23 -17.76 2.57
CA ASN A 31 -3.94 -17.23 3.88
C ASN A 31 -4.60 -15.88 3.85
N THR A 32 -5.85 -15.87 4.30
CA THR A 32 -6.68 -14.70 4.37
C THR A 32 -6.05 -13.88 5.46
N PHE A 33 -5.06 -13.08 5.10
CA PHE A 33 -4.43 -12.15 6.00
C PHE A 33 -5.53 -11.22 6.50
N ARG A 34 -5.75 -11.21 7.83
CA ARG A 34 -6.67 -10.28 8.46
C ARG A 34 -5.85 -9.20 9.15
N PRO A 35 -5.73 -8.00 8.54
CA PRO A 35 -5.05 -6.89 9.18
C PRO A 35 -5.76 -6.46 10.47
N LEU A 36 -5.05 -5.71 11.30
CA LEU A 36 -5.64 -4.92 12.38
C LEU A 36 -6.63 -3.92 11.77
N HIS A 37 -7.89 -3.93 12.20
CA HIS A 37 -8.94 -3.05 11.64
C HIS A 37 -9.64 -2.24 12.71
N LEU A 38 -9.82 -0.94 12.47
CA LEU A 38 -10.67 -0.07 13.27
C LEU A 38 -12.14 -0.37 12.97
N ARG A 39 -12.89 -0.80 13.99
CA ARG A 39 -14.32 -1.14 13.90
C ARG A 39 -15.22 -0.02 14.41
N TYR A 40 -14.71 0.78 15.35
CA TYR A 40 -15.45 1.87 15.96
C TYR A 40 -14.49 2.99 16.35
N LEU A 41 -14.94 4.23 16.12
CA LEU A 41 -14.30 5.46 16.54
C LEU A 41 -15.39 6.38 17.07
N SER A 42 -15.23 6.89 18.28
CA SER A 42 -15.96 8.06 18.73
C SER A 42 -15.05 9.05 19.43
N TYR A 43 -15.47 10.31 19.41
CA TYR A 43 -14.80 11.42 20.06
C TYR A 43 -15.75 12.04 21.07
N ASP A 44 -15.31 12.11 22.32
CA ASP A 44 -16.01 12.84 23.37
C ASP A 44 -15.41 14.25 23.47
N ASN A 45 -16.21 15.27 23.15
CA ASN A 45 -15.73 16.65 23.17
C ASN A 45 -15.56 17.21 24.59
N LEU A 46 -16.22 16.63 25.60
CA LEU A 46 -16.11 17.10 26.98
C LEU A 46 -14.82 16.61 27.64
N SER A 47 -14.48 15.33 27.44
CA SER A 47 -13.24 14.76 27.96
C SER A 47 -12.06 14.84 26.99
N GLN A 48 -12.30 15.26 25.75
CA GLN A 48 -11.34 15.27 24.65
C GLN A 48 -10.72 13.88 24.36
N ASP A 49 -11.49 12.82 24.62
CA ASP A 49 -11.03 11.44 24.48
C ASP A 49 -11.57 10.77 23.23
N PHE A 50 -10.73 9.92 22.64
CA PHE A 50 -11.13 8.99 21.58
C PHE A 50 -11.44 7.61 22.16
N LYS A 51 -12.60 7.05 21.83
CA LYS A 51 -12.95 5.66 22.13
C LYS A 51 -12.85 4.84 20.86
N LEU A 52 -12.14 3.72 20.96
CA LEU A 52 -11.76 2.90 19.81
C LEU A 52 -12.15 1.45 20.06
N LEU A 53 -12.65 0.78 19.03
CA LEU A 53 -12.77 -0.67 19.00
C LEU A 53 -11.97 -1.19 17.81
N LEU A 54 -11.03 -2.09 18.09
CA LEU A 54 -10.14 -2.67 17.08
C LEU A 54 -10.36 -4.18 17.00
N ASP A 55 -10.43 -4.67 15.78
CA ASP A 55 -10.32 -6.09 15.48
C ASP A 55 -8.85 -6.43 15.27
N LYS A 56 -8.29 -7.26 16.14
CA LYS A 56 -6.86 -7.62 16.16
C LYS A 56 -6.45 -8.50 14.96
N GLY A 57 -7.41 -9.08 14.24
CA GLY A 57 -7.12 -9.92 13.07
C GLY A 57 -6.07 -10.99 13.37
N ASP A 58 -5.09 -11.13 12.47
CA ASP A 58 -3.93 -12.02 12.61
C ASP A 58 -2.67 -11.30 13.10
N PHE A 59 -2.77 -10.06 13.59
CA PHE A 59 -1.63 -9.25 14.07
C PHE A 59 -0.80 -9.98 15.12
N LEU A 60 -1.47 -10.63 16.08
CA LEU A 60 -0.80 -11.41 17.12
C LEU A 60 -0.13 -12.67 16.58
N LYS A 61 -0.57 -13.23 15.45
CA LYS A 61 0.06 -14.42 14.85
C LYS A 61 1.28 -14.04 14.02
N GLU A 62 1.25 -12.90 13.34
CA GLU A 62 2.34 -12.44 12.46
C GLU A 62 3.49 -11.80 13.25
N SER A 63 3.18 -11.03 14.31
CA SER A 63 4.18 -10.51 15.26
C SER A 63 5.00 -11.61 15.95
N LEU A 64 4.41 -12.81 16.11
CA LEU A 64 5.10 -13.99 16.62
C LEU A 64 6.09 -14.62 15.60
N ARG A 65 5.88 -14.41 14.29
CA ARG A 65 6.78 -14.92 13.23
C ARG A 65 8.03 -14.05 13.07
N HIS A 66 7.90 -12.76 13.32
CA HIS A 66 8.97 -11.77 13.25
C HIS A 66 9.53 -11.43 14.65
N GLN A 67 9.93 -12.45 15.42
CA GLN A 67 10.69 -12.32 16.69
C GLN A 67 10.35 -11.12 17.60
N VAL A 68 9.07 -10.92 17.93
CA VAL A 68 8.67 -10.03 19.03
C VAL A 68 7.91 -10.84 20.09
N THR A 69 8.71 -11.60 20.85
CA THR A 69 8.53 -11.92 22.28
C THR A 69 7.32 -12.72 22.76
N THR A 70 7.64 -13.79 23.47
CA THR A 70 6.74 -14.69 24.17
C THR A 70 6.08 -14.09 25.43
N SER A 71 6.35 -12.83 25.78
CA SER A 71 5.77 -12.18 26.98
C SER A 71 4.48 -11.41 26.64
N PRO A 72 3.35 -11.65 27.32
CA PRO A 72 2.06 -10.98 27.08
C PRO A 72 2.12 -9.44 27.09
N GLU A 73 2.88 -8.88 28.02
CA GLU A 73 3.08 -7.45 28.22
C GLU A 73 3.74 -6.76 27.01
N LYS A 74 4.64 -7.46 26.31
CA LYS A 74 5.28 -6.89 25.11
C LYS A 74 4.39 -6.98 23.87
N GLN A 75 3.49 -7.97 23.80
CA GLN A 75 2.47 -8.05 22.75
C GLN A 75 1.45 -6.93 22.87
N GLU A 76 1.02 -6.62 24.10
CA GLU A 76 0.10 -5.51 24.37
C GLU A 76 0.72 -4.17 23.96
N LYS A 77 1.98 -3.93 24.34
CA LYS A 77 2.71 -2.72 23.95
C LYS A 77 2.88 -2.59 22.42
N ALA A 78 3.13 -3.70 21.73
CA ALA A 78 3.22 -3.70 20.26
C ALA A 78 1.86 -3.37 19.61
N LEU A 79 0.78 -3.95 20.12
CA LEU A 79 -0.58 -3.65 19.65
C LEU A 79 -0.96 -2.19 19.90
N GLU A 80 -0.61 -1.63 21.05
CA GLU A 80 -0.82 -0.22 21.37
C GLU A 80 -0.07 0.69 20.39
N SER A 81 1.22 0.39 20.14
CA SER A 81 2.03 1.14 19.18
C SER A 81 1.44 1.10 17.77
N GLU A 82 0.98 -0.06 17.31
CA GLU A 82 0.35 -0.17 15.98
C GLU A 82 -1.00 0.54 15.93
N THR A 83 -1.75 0.53 17.02
CA THR A 83 -2.99 1.30 17.13
C THR A 83 -2.71 2.79 16.98
N GLN A 84 -1.68 3.31 17.65
CA GLN A 84 -1.28 4.71 17.54
C GLN A 84 -0.84 5.08 16.11
N ASN A 85 -0.13 4.18 15.42
CA ASN A 85 0.24 4.37 14.02
C ASN A 85 -1.00 4.42 13.11
N LEU A 86 -1.96 3.50 13.28
CA LEU A 86 -3.21 3.48 12.51
C LEU A 86 -3.99 4.79 12.68
N LEU A 87 -4.11 5.28 13.92
CA LEU A 87 -4.77 6.55 14.19
C LEU A 87 -4.03 7.73 13.55
N ARG A 88 -2.69 7.73 13.62
CA ARG A 88 -1.89 8.76 12.96
C ARG A 88 -2.18 8.79 11.46
N TYR A 89 -2.22 7.63 10.80
CA TYR A 89 -2.55 7.55 9.38
C TYR A 89 -3.97 8.01 9.08
N PHE A 90 -4.93 7.61 9.91
CA PHE A 90 -6.31 8.07 9.80
C PHE A 90 -6.42 9.61 9.89
N PHE A 91 -5.74 10.23 10.86
CA PHE A 91 -5.76 11.68 11.00
C PHE A 91 -5.02 12.40 9.87
N ILE A 92 -3.93 11.84 9.33
CA ILE A 92 -3.31 12.38 8.10
C ILE A 92 -4.32 12.36 6.95
N GLY A 93 -5.09 11.27 6.82
CA GLY A 93 -6.18 11.15 5.84
C GLY A 93 -7.27 12.22 5.99
N LEU A 94 -7.56 12.65 7.23
CA LEU A 94 -8.50 13.75 7.48
C LEU A 94 -7.88 15.14 7.29
N ALA A 95 -6.56 15.27 7.50
CA ALA A 95 -5.87 16.56 7.47
C ALA A 95 -5.51 17.02 6.06
N LEU A 96 -5.26 16.08 5.13
CA LEU A 96 -4.85 16.40 3.77
C LEU A 96 -6.04 16.30 2.79
N PRO A 97 -6.16 17.24 1.83
CA PRO A 97 -7.09 17.10 0.70
C PRO A 97 -6.81 15.84 -0.14
N ASN A 98 -7.86 15.29 -0.76
CA ASN A 98 -7.78 14.04 -1.53
C ASN A 98 -6.79 14.11 -2.72
N ASP A 99 -6.61 15.28 -3.33
CA ASP A 99 -5.71 15.50 -4.47
C ASP A 99 -4.23 15.50 -4.09
N LYS A 100 -3.90 15.36 -2.81
CA LYS A 100 -2.52 15.28 -2.28
C LYS A 100 -1.95 13.87 -2.29
N PHE A 101 -2.80 12.85 -2.40
CA PHE A 101 -2.41 11.45 -2.27
C PHE A 101 -1.88 10.86 -3.59
N TRP A 102 -0.73 11.32 -4.05
CA TRP A 102 -0.07 10.79 -5.25
C TRP A 102 1.45 10.77 -5.10
N VAL A 103 2.08 9.88 -5.85
CA VAL A 103 3.53 9.79 -6.06
C VAL A 103 3.82 9.47 -7.51
N ASN A 104 5.03 9.79 -7.96
CA ASN A 104 5.48 9.60 -9.32
C ASN A 104 6.99 9.32 -9.37
N LEU A 105 7.37 8.06 -9.59
CA LEU A 105 8.76 7.66 -9.74
C LEU A 105 9.19 7.49 -11.21
N ARG A 106 8.75 8.39 -12.10
CA ARG A 106 9.27 8.43 -13.46
C ARG A 106 10.69 8.99 -13.49
N PRO A 107 11.64 8.35 -14.20
CA PRO A 107 13.03 8.83 -14.28
C PRO A 107 13.20 10.22 -14.91
N ASP A 108 12.25 10.64 -15.75
CA ASP A 108 12.29 11.91 -16.49
C ASP A 108 11.64 13.09 -15.76
N ALA A 109 11.09 12.87 -14.56
CA ALA A 109 10.40 13.88 -13.78
C ALA A 109 10.90 13.96 -12.31
N PRO A 110 12.21 14.18 -12.08
CA PRO A 110 12.81 14.15 -10.74
C PRO A 110 12.28 15.27 -9.82
N ASP A 111 11.77 16.36 -10.37
CA ASP A 111 11.22 17.48 -9.60
C ASP A 111 9.74 17.30 -9.23
N ASN A 112 9.09 16.23 -9.71
CA ASN A 112 7.65 15.98 -9.51
C ASN A 112 7.43 14.56 -8.98
N ILE A 113 8.00 14.27 -7.81
CA ILE A 113 7.99 12.94 -7.19
C ILE A 113 6.77 12.72 -6.28
N ILE A 114 6.38 13.73 -5.51
CA ILE A 114 5.34 13.62 -4.47
C ILE A 114 4.84 15.01 -4.11
N ASP A 115 3.59 15.13 -3.65
CA ASP A 115 3.09 16.38 -3.09
C ASP A 115 3.86 16.79 -1.80
N ALA A 116 4.15 18.07 -1.65
CA ALA A 116 4.98 18.59 -0.56
C ALA A 116 4.37 18.36 0.84
N ASP A 117 3.04 18.41 0.97
CA ASP A 117 2.37 18.16 2.25
C ASP A 117 2.39 16.66 2.57
N LEU A 118 2.15 15.81 1.57
CA LEU A 118 2.22 14.35 1.73
C LEU A 118 3.65 13.91 2.10
N ALA A 119 4.68 14.52 1.50
CA ALA A 119 6.10 14.22 1.74
C ALA A 119 6.53 14.43 3.19
N ARG A 120 5.81 15.27 3.95
CA ARG A 120 6.08 15.54 5.37
C ARG A 120 5.44 14.52 6.32
N THR A 121 4.75 13.51 5.77
CA THR A 121 4.04 12.49 6.54
C THR A 121 4.65 11.10 6.36
N ASP A 122 4.37 10.21 7.31
CA ASP A 122 4.76 8.80 7.16
C ASP A 122 4.05 8.11 5.99
N ILE A 123 2.84 8.55 5.62
CA ILE A 123 2.10 8.02 4.47
C ILE A 123 2.84 8.31 3.16
N GLY A 124 3.48 9.47 3.02
CA GLY A 124 4.24 9.80 1.81
C GLY A 124 5.38 8.83 1.55
N ARG A 125 6.11 8.42 2.60
CA ARG A 125 7.15 7.38 2.50
C ARG A 125 6.55 6.04 2.08
N ILE A 126 5.44 5.63 2.70
CA ILE A 126 4.74 4.37 2.39
C ILE A 126 4.27 4.37 0.93
N PHE A 127 3.74 5.47 0.42
CA PHE A 127 3.31 5.60 -0.98
C PHE A 127 4.50 5.41 -1.94
N LEU A 128 5.64 6.02 -1.65
CA LEU A 128 6.86 5.87 -2.46
C LEU A 128 7.35 4.41 -2.46
N GLU A 129 7.38 3.76 -1.30
CA GLU A 129 7.78 2.35 -1.17
C GLU A 129 6.84 1.43 -1.95
N ALA A 130 5.53 1.65 -1.84
CA ALA A 130 4.52 0.89 -2.56
C ALA A 130 4.67 1.06 -4.08
N ASP A 131 4.91 2.28 -4.56
CA ASP A 131 5.12 2.55 -5.98
C ASP A 131 6.43 1.93 -6.51
N VAL A 132 7.52 1.96 -5.74
CA VAL A 132 8.76 1.23 -6.07
C VAL A 132 8.48 -0.27 -6.18
N GLN A 133 7.79 -0.84 -5.20
CA GLN A 133 7.50 -2.27 -5.16
C GLN A 133 6.64 -2.68 -6.35
N LEU A 134 5.56 -1.94 -6.63
CA LEU A 134 4.70 -2.17 -7.78
C LEU A 134 5.47 -2.14 -9.10
N LYS A 135 6.39 -1.18 -9.27
CA LYS A 135 7.23 -1.08 -10.47
C LYS A 135 8.18 -2.27 -10.61
N LYS A 136 8.81 -2.70 -9.51
CA LYS A 136 9.69 -3.89 -9.49
C LYS A 136 8.93 -5.15 -9.85
N ASP A 137 7.77 -5.37 -9.24
CA ASP A 137 6.94 -6.53 -9.48
C ASP A 137 6.46 -6.56 -10.94
N THR A 138 5.99 -5.42 -11.45
CA THR A 138 5.59 -5.29 -12.86
C THR A 138 6.75 -5.57 -13.81
N ALA A 139 7.95 -5.04 -13.54
CA ALA A 139 9.13 -5.31 -14.36
C ALA A 139 9.51 -6.80 -14.35
N GLN A 140 9.41 -7.48 -13.21
CA GLN A 140 9.65 -8.93 -13.13
C GLN A 140 8.66 -9.72 -13.98
N PHE A 141 7.37 -9.35 -13.97
CA PHE A 141 6.34 -10.07 -14.72
C PHE A 141 6.27 -9.74 -16.22
N THR A 142 6.86 -8.62 -16.65
CA THR A 142 6.78 -8.14 -18.05
C THR A 142 8.09 -8.19 -18.81
N SER A 143 9.20 -8.50 -18.13
CA SER A 143 10.52 -8.53 -18.76
C SER A 143 10.59 -9.62 -19.85
N PRO A 144 11.06 -9.31 -21.07
CA PRO A 144 11.33 -10.32 -22.10
C PRO A 144 12.38 -11.37 -21.69
N GLN A 145 13.07 -11.15 -20.58
CA GLN A 145 14.04 -12.09 -20.01
C GLN A 145 13.39 -13.13 -19.09
N THR A 146 12.16 -12.91 -18.62
CA THR A 146 11.41 -13.88 -17.82
C THR A 146 10.51 -14.73 -18.72
N PRO A 147 10.23 -16.01 -18.38
CA PRO A 147 9.32 -16.87 -19.14
C PRO A 147 7.97 -16.21 -19.46
N GLU A 148 7.49 -15.38 -18.54
CA GLU A 148 6.20 -14.69 -18.60
C GLU A 148 6.19 -13.52 -19.61
N GLY A 149 7.32 -12.85 -19.82
CA GLY A 149 7.43 -11.69 -20.72
C GLY A 149 7.93 -11.98 -22.13
N LYS A 150 8.22 -13.25 -22.47
CA LYS A 150 8.77 -13.69 -23.78
C LYS A 150 7.75 -13.77 -24.94
N ALA A 151 6.65 -13.03 -24.87
CA ALA A 151 5.56 -13.06 -25.85
C ALA A 151 6.05 -13.06 -27.32
#